data_AF-A0A151RXX8-F1
#
_entry.id   AF-A0A151RXX8-F1
#
_cell.length_a   1.000
_cell.length_b   1.000
_cell.length_c   1.000
_cell.angle_alpha   90.00
_cell.angle_beta   90.00
_cell.angle_gamma   90.00
#
_symmetry.space_group_name_H-M   'P 1'
#
loop_
_entity.id
_entity.type
_entity.pdbx_description
1 polymer ?
#
loop_
_entity_poly.entity_id
_entity_poly.type
_entity_poly.pdbx_seq_one_letter_code
_entity_poly.pdbx_strand_id
1 'polypeptide(L)'
;MGSSSDPPHFYVYQCHFRDLSICLPFTQFECDFLNFVNSAPCQLHPNSWGFLRAFQVLCSTLGVGLSLPIFLHFYQLKLGVLPYGWASLSDSKAGGLFSLYSQSYKNFKQEFFRVALQGVDPLQDEVFHFGGLPKFPFYWRPAPARFHGAANLQLSASNTAAIANLEALPRPLDCKLVLSLANSAYKERGLESEYLVFFSC
;
A
#
# COMPACT_ATOMS: atom_id res chain seq x y z
N MET A 1 2.83 21.09 -29.44
CA MET A 1 2.11 20.98 -28.16
C MET A 1 2.97 21.66 -27.12
N GLY A 2 2.49 22.74 -26.49
CA GLY A 2 3.28 23.52 -25.53
C GLY A 2 3.64 22.67 -24.31
N SER A 3 4.90 22.67 -23.92
CA SER A 3 5.32 22.14 -22.62
C SER A 3 4.53 22.87 -21.54
N SER A 4 3.72 22.17 -20.76
CA SER A 4 3.11 22.79 -19.59
C SER A 4 4.24 23.29 -18.69
N SER A 5 4.26 24.59 -18.38
CA SER A 5 5.21 25.20 -17.44
C SER A 5 5.02 24.74 -15.99
N ASP A 6 4.12 23.79 -15.75
CA ASP A 6 3.78 23.28 -14.45
C ASP A 6 4.79 22.18 -14.05
N PRO A 7 5.41 22.26 -12.87
CA PRO A 7 6.31 21.22 -12.39
C PRO A 7 5.59 19.85 -12.32
N PRO A 8 6.33 18.74 -12.50
CA PRO A 8 5.81 17.40 -12.26
C PRO A 8 5.12 17.32 -10.89
N HIS A 9 3.94 16.71 -10.84
CA HIS A 9 3.16 16.67 -9.61
C HIS A 9 2.25 15.45 -9.57
N PHE A 10 1.84 15.07 -8.37
CA PHE A 10 0.84 14.03 -8.16
C PHE A 10 -0.17 14.46 -7.10
N TYR A 11 -1.30 13.75 -7.05
CA TYR A 11 -2.37 14.00 -6.09
C TYR A 11 -2.47 12.88 -5.06
N VAL A 12 -2.75 13.25 -3.82
CA VAL A 12 -2.93 12.35 -2.67
C VAL A 12 -4.11 12.82 -1.85
N TYR A 13 -4.85 11.92 -1.21
CA TYR A 13 -5.95 12.32 -0.33
C TYR A 13 -5.44 12.69 1.05
N GLN A 14 -6.14 13.61 1.71
CA GLN A 14 -5.79 14.03 3.06
C GLN A 14 -5.88 12.86 4.06
N CYS A 15 -6.83 11.94 3.87
CA CYS A 15 -6.99 10.76 4.71
C CYS A 15 -5.77 9.83 4.72
N HIS A 16 -4.93 9.83 3.67
CA HIS A 16 -3.68 9.05 3.68
C HIS A 16 -2.77 9.44 4.83
N PHE A 17 -2.61 10.75 5.05
CA PHE A 17 -1.76 11.28 6.12
C PHE A 17 -2.47 11.22 7.47
N ARG A 18 -3.72 11.71 7.51
CA ARG A 18 -4.48 11.89 8.75
C ARG A 18 -4.86 10.57 9.41
N ASP A 19 -5.29 9.59 8.61
CA ASP A 19 -5.92 8.37 9.12
C ASP A 19 -4.97 7.16 9.01
N LEU A 20 -4.20 7.08 7.91
CA LEU A 20 -3.45 5.86 7.57
C LEU A 20 -1.97 5.94 7.92
N SER A 21 -1.48 7.05 8.50
CA SER A 21 -0.06 7.24 8.85
C SER A 21 0.89 7.03 7.65
N ILE A 22 0.44 7.39 6.45
CA ILE A 22 1.28 7.43 5.25
C ILE A 22 2.08 8.72 5.28
N CYS A 23 3.36 8.62 4.90
CA CYS A 23 4.28 9.75 4.86
C CYS A 23 4.83 9.92 3.45
N LEU A 24 5.31 11.13 3.15
CA LEU A 24 6.13 11.38 1.97
C LEU A 24 7.61 11.55 2.37
N PRO A 25 8.56 11.14 1.52
CA PRO A 25 8.35 10.38 0.28
C PRO A 25 7.77 8.98 0.56
N PHE A 26 7.05 8.42 -0.41
CA PHE A 26 6.55 7.04 -0.29
C PHE A 26 7.70 6.06 -0.15
N THR A 27 7.46 4.97 0.57
CA THR A 27 8.44 3.90 0.70
C THR A 27 8.69 3.21 -0.65
N GLN A 28 9.81 2.51 -0.77
CA GLN A 28 10.10 1.74 -1.98
C GLN A 28 8.99 0.72 -2.29
N PHE A 29 8.47 0.05 -1.25
CA PHE A 29 7.38 -0.91 -1.38
C PHE A 29 6.08 -0.28 -1.94
N GLU A 30 5.71 0.91 -1.46
CA GLU A 30 4.55 1.65 -1.99
C GLU A 30 4.76 2.07 -3.44
N CYS A 31 5.96 2.56 -3.78
CA CYS A 31 6.35 2.89 -5.16
C CYS A 31 6.27 1.65 -6.08
N ASP A 32 6.84 0.53 -5.64
CA ASP A 32 6.86 -0.75 -6.37
C ASP A 32 5.43 -1.25 -6.62
N PHE A 33 4.56 -1.16 -5.61
CA PHE A 33 3.16 -1.52 -5.77
C PHE A 33 2.46 -0.63 -6.80
N LEU A 34 2.60 0.70 -6.71
CA LEU A 34 1.99 1.65 -7.65
C LEU A 34 2.46 1.42 -9.09
N ASN A 35 3.75 1.11 -9.28
CA ASN A 35 4.29 0.71 -10.59
C ASN A 35 3.68 -0.60 -11.07
N PHE A 36 3.65 -1.62 -10.20
CA PHE A 36 3.12 -2.94 -10.53
C PHE A 36 1.67 -2.86 -11.02
N VAL A 37 0.84 -2.07 -10.34
CA VAL A 37 -0.56 -1.86 -10.74
C VAL A 37 -0.75 -0.73 -11.76
N ASN A 38 0.32 -0.08 -12.23
CA ASN A 38 0.29 1.07 -13.14
C ASN A 38 -0.76 2.11 -12.72
N SER A 39 -0.68 2.57 -11.48
CA SER A 39 -1.69 3.44 -10.85
C SER A 39 -1.04 4.63 -10.18
N ALA A 40 -1.66 5.80 -10.29
CA ALA A 40 -1.29 6.96 -9.49
C ALA A 40 -1.79 6.83 -8.04
N PRO A 41 -1.18 7.57 -7.08
CA PRO A 41 -1.56 7.48 -5.67
C PRO A 41 -3.05 7.73 -5.41
N CYS A 42 -3.60 8.77 -6.03
CA CYS A 42 -5.01 9.10 -5.90
C CYS A 42 -5.95 8.10 -6.58
N GLN A 43 -5.53 7.29 -7.55
CA GLN A 43 -6.42 6.29 -8.17
C GLN A 43 -6.75 5.13 -7.21
N LEU A 44 -5.93 4.90 -6.20
CA LEU A 44 -6.09 3.82 -5.25
C LEU A 44 -6.98 4.26 -4.07
N HIS A 45 -7.97 3.44 -3.75
CA HIS A 45 -8.94 3.71 -2.69
C HIS A 45 -8.24 3.81 -1.30
N PRO A 46 -8.69 4.69 -0.37
CA PRO A 46 -8.06 4.85 0.94
C PRO A 46 -7.89 3.54 1.74
N ASN A 47 -8.89 2.66 1.80
CA ASN A 47 -8.72 1.36 2.48
C ASN A 47 -7.59 0.51 1.89
N SER A 48 -7.35 0.60 0.59
CA SER A 48 -6.28 -0.14 -0.07
C SER A 48 -4.90 0.40 0.29
N TRP A 49 -4.79 1.72 0.44
CA TRP A 49 -3.63 2.35 1.05
C TRP A 49 -3.44 1.94 2.52
N GLY A 50 -4.54 1.78 3.26
CA GLY A 50 -4.51 1.24 4.63
C GLY A 50 -3.92 -0.16 4.68
N PHE A 51 -4.28 -1.04 3.74
CA PHE A 51 -3.69 -2.39 3.64
C PHE A 51 -2.18 -2.35 3.34
N LEU A 52 -1.73 -1.50 2.41
CA LEU A 52 -0.30 -1.35 2.11
C LEU A 52 0.47 -0.92 3.36
N ARG A 53 -0.07 0.06 4.11
CA ARG A 53 0.61 0.57 5.30
C ARG A 53 0.55 -0.41 6.47
N ALA A 54 -0.60 -1.03 6.72
CA ALA A 54 -0.74 -2.05 7.76
C ALA A 54 0.17 -3.25 7.49
N PHE A 55 0.34 -3.66 6.22
CA PHE A 55 1.28 -4.73 5.87
C PHE A 55 2.73 -4.38 6.21
N GLN A 56 3.18 -3.17 5.88
CA GLN A 56 4.52 -2.70 6.26
C GLN A 56 4.73 -2.72 7.78
N VAL A 57 3.73 -2.26 8.54
CA VAL A 57 3.81 -2.24 10.01
C VAL A 57 3.80 -3.66 10.58
N LEU A 58 2.95 -4.55 10.05
CA LEU A 58 2.89 -5.95 10.47
C LEU A 58 4.23 -6.66 10.20
N CYS A 59 4.77 -6.56 8.98
CA CYS A 59 6.06 -7.14 8.62
C CYS A 59 7.18 -6.62 9.53
N SER A 60 7.23 -5.31 9.77
CA SER A 60 8.20 -4.72 10.69
C SER A 60 8.02 -5.21 12.12
N THR A 61 6.79 -5.47 12.56
CA THR A 61 6.51 -5.93 13.93
C THR A 61 6.85 -7.41 14.12
N LEU A 62 6.66 -8.23 13.10
CA LEU A 62 6.94 -9.66 13.14
C LEU A 62 8.37 -10.02 12.71
N GLY A 63 9.20 -9.04 12.32
CA GLY A 63 10.52 -9.29 11.75
C GLY A 63 10.48 -10.04 10.40
N VAL A 64 9.35 -10.01 9.70
CA VAL A 64 9.18 -10.67 8.39
C VAL A 64 9.60 -9.72 7.28
N GLY A 65 10.30 -10.25 6.27
CA GLY A 65 10.72 -9.47 5.10
C GLY A 65 9.53 -8.83 4.36
N LEU A 66 9.59 -7.52 4.14
CA LEU A 66 8.61 -6.78 3.35
C LEU A 66 8.80 -7.12 1.86
N SER A 67 7.79 -7.72 1.24
CA SER A 67 7.92 -8.28 -0.12
C SER A 67 6.61 -8.15 -0.89
N LEU A 68 6.69 -7.62 -2.12
CA LEU A 68 5.53 -7.42 -2.98
C LEU A 68 4.82 -8.75 -3.31
N PRO A 69 5.50 -9.83 -3.71
CA PRO A 69 4.84 -11.13 -3.93
C PRO A 69 4.07 -11.66 -2.71
N ILE A 70 4.58 -11.45 -1.49
CA ILE A 70 3.88 -11.84 -0.25
C ILE A 70 2.59 -11.02 -0.12
N PHE A 71 2.66 -9.70 -0.30
CA PHE A 71 1.46 -8.85 -0.24
C PHE A 71 0.42 -9.26 -1.29
N LEU A 72 0.87 -9.47 -2.53
CA LEU A 72 0.00 -9.84 -3.65
C LEU A 72 -0.67 -11.21 -3.42
N HIS A 73 -0.10 -12.11 -2.62
CA HIS A 73 -0.73 -13.39 -2.25
C HIS A 73 -2.08 -13.19 -1.55
N PHE A 74 -2.16 -12.25 -0.61
CA PHE A 74 -3.34 -12.02 0.23
C PHE A 74 -4.41 -11.13 -0.42
N TYR A 75 -4.06 -10.40 -1.48
CA TYR A 75 -4.95 -9.42 -2.10
C TYR A 75 -5.17 -9.64 -3.60
N GLN A 76 -6.14 -8.92 -4.13
CA GLN A 76 -6.39 -8.78 -5.57
C GLN A 76 -6.89 -7.37 -5.84
N LEU A 77 -6.62 -6.86 -7.05
CA LEU A 77 -7.07 -5.54 -7.45
C LEU A 77 -8.37 -5.62 -8.24
N LYS A 78 -9.40 -4.95 -7.72
CA LYS A 78 -10.65 -4.68 -8.40
C LYS A 78 -10.63 -3.27 -8.96
N LEU A 79 -11.01 -3.13 -10.22
CA LEU A 79 -11.15 -1.83 -10.87
C LEU A 79 -12.63 -1.45 -10.91
N GLY A 80 -12.92 -0.19 -10.59
CA GLY A 80 -14.22 0.40 -10.85
C GLY A 80 -14.56 0.44 -12.35
N VAL A 81 -15.77 0.92 -12.66
CA VAL A 81 -16.24 1.04 -14.05
C VAL A 81 -15.35 1.98 -14.85
N LEU A 82 -14.86 1.52 -16.00
CA LEU A 82 -14.06 2.29 -16.94
C LEU A 82 -14.86 3.47 -17.53
N PRO A 83 -14.20 4.55 -18.00
CA PRO A 83 -12.75 4.75 -18.14
C PRO A 83 -12.05 5.35 -16.91
N TYR A 84 -12.78 5.64 -15.83
CA TYR A 84 -12.30 6.38 -14.65
C TYR A 84 -12.52 5.59 -13.34
N GLY A 85 -12.40 4.26 -13.43
CA GLY A 85 -12.62 3.36 -12.31
C GLY A 85 -11.48 3.44 -11.30
N TRP A 86 -11.83 3.66 -10.04
CA TRP A 86 -10.89 3.60 -8.92
C TRP A 86 -10.32 2.19 -8.78
N ALA A 87 -9.06 2.10 -8.41
CA ALA A 87 -8.42 0.84 -8.04
C ALA A 87 -8.70 0.56 -6.56
N SER A 88 -9.19 -0.63 -6.25
CA SER A 88 -9.46 -1.06 -4.88
C SER A 88 -8.96 -2.48 -4.66
N LEU A 89 -8.16 -2.65 -3.62
CA LEU A 89 -7.78 -3.95 -3.12
C LEU A 89 -8.95 -4.61 -2.40
N SER A 90 -9.07 -5.90 -2.61
CA SER A 90 -9.93 -6.80 -1.84
C SER A 90 -9.20 -8.12 -1.61
N ASP A 91 -9.73 -8.92 -0.70
CA ASP A 91 -9.19 -10.24 -0.37
C ASP A 91 -9.03 -11.12 -1.61
N SER A 92 -7.89 -11.81 -1.68
CA SER A 92 -7.65 -12.86 -2.65
C SER A 92 -8.38 -14.15 -2.26
N LYS A 93 -8.16 -15.22 -3.04
CA LYS A 93 -8.64 -16.56 -2.68
C LYS A 93 -8.01 -17.13 -1.40
N ALA A 94 -6.83 -16.63 -1.00
CA ALA A 94 -6.16 -17.02 0.24
C ALA A 94 -6.71 -16.27 1.48
N GLY A 95 -7.64 -15.33 1.28
CA GLY A 95 -8.15 -14.43 2.31
C GLY A 95 -7.22 -13.24 2.56
N GLY A 96 -7.79 -12.08 2.91
CA GLY A 96 -7.02 -10.90 3.27
C GLY A 96 -6.38 -11.01 4.65
N LEU A 97 -5.44 -10.11 4.95
CA LEU A 97 -4.81 -10.03 6.27
C LEU A 97 -5.57 -9.10 7.23
N PHE A 98 -6.16 -8.03 6.70
CA PHE A 98 -6.68 -6.93 7.51
C PHE A 98 -8.15 -6.65 7.23
N SER A 99 -8.86 -6.22 8.27
CA SER A 99 -10.17 -5.59 8.15
C SER A 99 -10.06 -4.21 7.49
N LEU A 100 -11.17 -3.68 6.96
CA LEU A 100 -11.18 -2.32 6.41
C LEU A 100 -10.89 -1.31 7.52
N TYR A 101 -10.06 -0.30 7.24
CA TYR A 101 -9.86 0.82 8.16
C TYR A 101 -11.17 1.56 8.42
N SER A 102 -11.95 1.81 7.37
CA SER A 102 -13.29 2.38 7.47
C SER A 102 -14.24 1.62 6.55
N GLN A 103 -15.44 1.30 7.07
CA GLN A 103 -16.52 0.71 6.27
C GLN A 103 -16.95 1.63 5.12
N SER A 104 -16.77 2.95 5.28
CA SER A 104 -17.09 3.91 4.24
C SER A 104 -16.21 5.16 4.40
N TYR A 105 -15.41 5.45 3.38
CA TYR A 105 -14.79 6.77 3.23
C TYR A 105 -15.75 7.68 2.47
N LYS A 106 -16.45 8.54 3.21
CA LYS A 106 -17.32 9.57 2.63
C LYS A 106 -16.49 10.82 2.34
N ASN A 107 -16.81 11.53 1.27
CA ASN A 107 -16.26 12.84 0.89
C ASN A 107 -14.73 12.95 0.69
N PHE A 108 -13.94 11.89 0.91
CA PHE A 108 -12.47 11.93 0.77
C PHE A 108 -11.98 12.47 -0.58
N LYS A 109 -12.78 12.31 -1.64
CA LYS A 109 -12.47 12.80 -2.99
C LYS A 109 -12.40 14.33 -3.09
N GLN A 110 -13.00 15.04 -2.14
CA GLN A 110 -12.97 16.50 -2.05
C GLN A 110 -11.77 16.99 -1.23
N GLU A 111 -11.10 16.10 -0.49
CA GLU A 111 -9.99 16.41 0.42
C GLU A 111 -8.69 15.84 -0.15
N PHE A 112 -8.01 16.61 -0.99
CA PHE A 112 -6.76 16.19 -1.62
C PHE A 112 -5.70 17.29 -1.63
N PHE A 113 -4.45 16.86 -1.66
CA PHE A 113 -3.29 17.73 -1.86
C PHE A 113 -2.70 17.50 -3.25
N ARG A 114 -2.20 18.58 -3.86
CA ARG A 114 -1.31 18.53 -5.02
C ARG A 114 0.13 18.64 -4.49
N VAL A 115 0.93 17.62 -4.74
CA VAL A 115 2.35 17.61 -4.38
C VAL A 115 3.15 17.91 -5.64
N ALA A 116 3.74 19.10 -5.70
CA ALA A 116 4.49 19.59 -6.85
C ALA A 116 6.01 19.54 -6.59
N LEU A 117 6.76 19.04 -7.57
CA LEU A 117 8.21 18.87 -7.52
C LEU A 117 8.90 20.14 -8.05
N GLN A 118 9.17 21.09 -7.16
CA GLN A 118 9.75 22.39 -7.51
C GLN A 118 11.27 22.32 -7.59
N GLY A 119 11.85 22.81 -8.70
CA GLY A 119 13.30 22.90 -8.87
C GLY A 119 14.03 21.54 -8.90
N VAL A 120 13.30 20.46 -9.19
CA VAL A 120 13.82 19.10 -9.18
C VAL A 120 14.35 18.75 -10.57
N ASP A 121 15.63 18.37 -10.66
CA ASP A 121 16.19 17.70 -11.83
C ASP A 121 15.90 16.20 -11.74
N PRO A 122 15.06 15.61 -12.62
CA PRO A 122 14.73 14.19 -12.60
C PRO A 122 15.95 13.27 -12.62
N LEU A 123 17.07 13.69 -13.20
CA LEU A 123 18.29 12.88 -13.27
C LEU A 123 19.08 12.84 -11.96
N GLN A 124 18.88 13.84 -11.08
CA GLN A 124 19.56 13.96 -9.79
C GLN A 124 18.63 13.69 -8.61
N ASP A 125 17.32 13.65 -8.84
CA ASP A 125 16.34 13.41 -7.80
C ASP A 125 16.24 11.94 -7.42
N GLU A 126 16.80 11.60 -6.26
CA GLU A 126 16.66 10.27 -5.67
C GLU A 126 15.40 10.12 -4.83
N VAL A 127 14.60 11.18 -4.65
CA VAL A 127 13.39 11.13 -3.80
C VAL A 127 12.21 10.58 -4.60
N PHE A 128 11.88 11.19 -5.74
CA PHE A 128 10.74 10.84 -6.57
C PHE A 128 11.11 10.26 -7.94
N HIS A 129 12.40 10.24 -8.30
CA HIS A 129 12.90 9.63 -9.51
C HIS A 129 13.93 8.53 -9.24
N PHE A 130 14.15 7.66 -10.23
CA PHE A 130 15.22 6.69 -10.30
C PHE A 130 15.75 6.68 -11.73
N GLY A 131 17.00 7.12 -11.92
CA GLY A 131 17.61 7.20 -13.25
C GLY A 131 16.84 8.09 -14.23
N GLY A 132 16.29 9.22 -13.78
CA GLY A 132 15.50 10.12 -14.62
C GLY A 132 14.02 9.76 -14.77
N LEU A 133 13.60 8.57 -14.30
CA LEU A 133 12.22 8.11 -14.43
C LEU A 133 11.47 8.26 -13.10
N PRO A 134 10.18 8.66 -13.11
CA PRO A 134 9.36 8.68 -11.90
C PRO A 134 9.35 7.32 -11.20
N LYS A 135 9.52 7.30 -9.87
CA LYS A 135 9.43 6.09 -9.05
C LYS A 135 8.04 5.48 -9.03
N PHE A 136 7.01 6.19 -9.46
CA PHE A 136 5.64 5.73 -9.61
C PHE A 136 4.89 6.63 -10.60
N PRO A 137 3.74 6.21 -11.15
CA PRO A 137 2.93 7.06 -12.01
C PRO A 137 2.42 8.30 -11.25
N PHE A 138 2.86 9.50 -11.64
CA PHE A 138 2.39 10.74 -11.02
C PHE A 138 0.94 11.10 -11.38
N TYR A 139 0.50 10.69 -12.58
CA TYR A 139 -0.80 11.04 -13.13
C TYR A 139 -1.68 9.82 -13.36
N TRP A 140 -2.99 10.04 -13.38
CA TRP A 140 -3.98 9.01 -13.62
C TRP A 140 -3.69 8.20 -14.88
N ARG A 141 -3.76 6.88 -14.74
CA ARG A 141 -3.49 5.91 -15.79
C ARG A 141 -4.81 5.29 -16.28
N PRO A 142 -5.05 5.22 -17.61
CA PRO A 142 -6.33 4.77 -18.17
C PRO A 142 -6.58 3.26 -18.02
N ALA A 143 -5.54 2.47 -17.75
CA ALA A 143 -5.64 1.02 -17.57
C ALA A 143 -4.69 0.57 -16.45
N PRO A 144 -5.12 0.66 -15.18
CA PRO A 144 -4.40 0.02 -14.08
C PRO A 144 -4.34 -1.50 -14.31
N ALA A 145 -3.22 -2.13 -13.94
CA ALA A 145 -3.00 -3.55 -14.12
C ALA A 145 -3.73 -4.35 -13.02
N ARG A 146 -4.63 -5.24 -13.45
CA ARG A 146 -5.33 -6.18 -12.54
C ARG A 146 -4.41 -7.32 -12.14
N PHE A 147 -4.61 -7.82 -10.92
CA PHE A 147 -3.99 -9.06 -10.45
C PHE A 147 -4.94 -9.81 -9.53
N HIS A 148 -4.75 -11.13 -9.43
CA HIS A 148 -5.58 -12.04 -8.63
C HIS A 148 -4.69 -12.98 -7.82
N GLY A 149 -4.16 -12.52 -6.69
CA GLY A 149 -3.20 -13.30 -5.90
C GLY A 149 -1.80 -13.34 -6.53
N ALA A 150 -0.89 -14.09 -5.88
CA ALA A 150 0.47 -14.33 -6.36
C ALA A 150 0.62 -15.52 -7.32
N ALA A 151 -0.48 -16.05 -7.88
CA ALA A 151 -0.50 -17.35 -8.58
C ALA A 151 0.47 -17.47 -9.77
N ASN A 152 0.89 -16.36 -10.37
CA ASN A 152 1.82 -16.34 -11.51
C ASN A 152 3.23 -15.83 -11.15
N LEU A 153 3.50 -15.57 -9.86
CA LEU A 153 4.79 -15.06 -9.40
C LEU A 153 5.66 -16.22 -8.92
N GLN A 154 6.92 -16.25 -9.34
CA GLN A 154 7.91 -17.16 -8.79
C GLN A 154 8.23 -16.74 -7.35
N LEU A 155 7.80 -17.55 -6.39
CA LEU A 155 8.05 -17.31 -4.97
C LEU A 155 9.37 -17.96 -4.56
N SER A 156 10.22 -17.19 -3.88
CA SER A 156 11.39 -17.76 -3.20
C SER A 156 10.96 -18.61 -2.01
N ALA A 157 11.80 -19.55 -1.57
CA ALA A 157 11.53 -20.34 -0.37
C ALA A 157 11.26 -19.47 0.88
N SER A 158 11.97 -18.34 1.00
CA SER A 158 11.75 -17.36 2.07
C SER A 158 10.37 -16.69 1.97
N ASN A 159 9.91 -16.34 0.77
CA ASN A 159 8.56 -15.78 0.59
C ASN A 159 7.49 -16.81 0.95
N THR A 160 7.68 -18.08 0.56
CA THR A 160 6.75 -19.17 0.89
C THR A 160 6.63 -19.38 2.40
N ALA A 161 7.76 -19.42 3.12
CA ALA A 161 7.76 -19.56 4.57
C ALA A 161 7.07 -18.37 5.26
N ALA A 162 7.35 -17.14 4.80
CA ALA A 162 6.71 -15.94 5.32
C ALA A 162 5.19 -15.91 5.06
N ILE A 163 4.73 -16.37 3.89
CA ILE A 163 3.30 -16.53 3.60
C ILE A 163 2.66 -17.50 4.58
N ALA A 164 3.25 -18.68 4.80
CA ALA A 164 2.73 -19.67 5.73
C ALA A 164 2.61 -19.11 7.17
N ASN A 165 3.62 -18.36 7.63
CA ASN A 165 3.58 -17.70 8.94
C ASN A 165 2.44 -16.67 9.04
N LEU A 166 2.24 -15.86 8.00
CA LEU A 166 1.16 -14.87 7.96
C LEU A 166 -0.23 -15.51 7.83
N GLU A 167 -0.35 -16.65 7.15
CA GLU A 167 -1.60 -17.41 7.02
C GLU A 167 -2.06 -18.01 8.36
N ALA A 168 -1.11 -18.34 9.24
CA ALA A 168 -1.36 -18.90 10.57
C ALA A 168 -1.83 -17.85 11.60
N LEU A 169 -1.75 -16.55 11.29
CA LEU A 169 -2.28 -15.50 12.16
C LEU A 169 -3.82 -15.55 12.24
N PRO A 170 -4.42 -15.09 13.35
CA PRO A 170 -5.86 -14.86 13.40
C PRO A 170 -6.23 -13.78 12.38
N ARG A 171 -7.15 -14.09 11.46
CA ARG A 171 -7.54 -13.20 10.36
C ARG A 171 -9.06 -12.98 10.33
N PRO A 172 -9.53 -11.76 10.02
CA PRO A 172 -8.73 -10.56 9.72
C PRO A 172 -8.18 -9.86 10.98
N LEU A 173 -6.97 -9.31 10.89
CA LEU A 173 -6.41 -8.42 11.91
C LEU A 173 -7.07 -7.03 11.83
N ASP A 174 -7.23 -6.34 12.96
CA ASP A 174 -7.76 -4.97 12.96
C ASP A 174 -6.74 -4.00 12.33
N CYS A 175 -7.14 -3.35 11.23
CA CYS A 175 -6.25 -2.46 10.49
C CYS A 175 -5.83 -1.22 11.31
N LYS A 176 -6.75 -0.66 12.12
CA LYS A 176 -6.44 0.51 12.95
C LYS A 176 -5.44 0.14 14.04
N LEU A 177 -5.66 -1.01 14.67
CA LEU A 177 -4.76 -1.52 15.69
C LEU A 177 -3.37 -1.77 15.13
N VAL A 178 -3.26 -2.46 13.99
CA VAL A 178 -1.97 -2.70 13.34
C VAL A 178 -1.28 -1.38 13.00
N LEU A 179 -2.00 -0.40 12.46
CA LEU A 179 -1.43 0.91 12.16
C LEU A 179 -0.95 1.66 13.41
N SER A 180 -1.64 1.51 14.55
CA SER A 180 -1.24 2.14 15.82
C SER A 180 0.13 1.69 16.32
N LEU A 181 0.58 0.48 15.91
CA LEU A 181 1.89 -0.06 16.28
C LEU A 181 3.05 0.63 15.57
N ALA A 182 2.79 1.40 14.50
CA ALA A 182 3.84 2.07 13.73
C ALA A 182 4.78 2.91 14.62
N ASN A 183 4.20 3.54 15.65
CA ASN A 183 4.88 4.45 16.57
C ASN A 183 5.06 3.87 17.99
N SER A 184 4.69 2.60 18.22
CA SER A 184 4.82 1.98 19.54
C SER A 184 6.28 1.60 19.84
N ALA A 185 6.74 1.89 21.06
CA ALA A 185 8.02 1.41 21.58
C ALA A 185 8.00 -0.10 21.90
N TYR A 186 6.81 -0.73 21.94
CA TYR A 186 6.60 -2.13 22.30
C TYR A 186 5.69 -2.83 21.29
N LYS A 187 6.11 -2.84 20.02
CA LYS A 187 5.30 -3.30 18.88
C LYS A 187 4.86 -4.76 19.03
N GLU A 188 5.76 -5.65 19.43
CA GLU A 188 5.49 -7.08 19.60
C GLU A 188 4.47 -7.35 20.72
N ARG A 189 4.67 -6.74 21.90
CA ARG A 189 3.77 -6.92 23.05
C ARG A 189 2.35 -6.45 22.79
N GLY A 190 2.16 -5.43 21.93
CA GLY A 190 0.83 -4.93 21.55
C GLY A 190 0.05 -5.90 20.67
N LEU A 191 0.71 -6.56 19.71
CA LEU A 191 0.10 -7.67 18.96
C LEU A 191 -0.12 -8.88 19.87
N GLU A 192 0.82 -9.17 20.77
CA GLU A 192 0.72 -10.33 21.64
C GLU A 192 -0.45 -10.23 22.62
N SER A 193 -0.64 -9.06 23.23
CA SER A 193 -1.72 -8.81 24.18
C SER A 193 -3.12 -8.92 23.56
N GLU A 194 -3.25 -8.61 22.26
CA GLU A 194 -4.55 -8.62 21.58
C GLU A 194 -4.80 -9.88 20.75
N TYR A 195 -3.75 -10.53 20.22
CA TYR A 195 -3.91 -11.63 19.26
C TYR A 195 -3.05 -12.89 19.53
N LEU A 196 -1.98 -12.83 20.33
CA LEU A 196 -1.07 -13.98 20.51
C LEU A 196 -1.24 -14.71 21.86
N VAL A 197 -2.36 -14.50 22.57
CA VAL A 197 -2.75 -15.36 23.71
C VAL A 197 -2.95 -16.83 23.30
N PHE A 198 -2.92 -17.15 21.99
CA PHE A 198 -3.11 -18.50 21.45
C PHE A 198 -1.84 -19.32 21.18
N PHE A 199 -0.64 -18.81 21.48
CA PHE A 199 0.62 -19.56 21.27
C PHE A 199 1.48 -19.72 22.54
N SER A 200 0.85 -19.75 23.71
CA SER A 200 1.49 -20.30 24.93
C SER A 200 1.04 -21.76 25.16
N CYS A 201 1.53 -22.68 24.33
CA CYS A 201 1.68 -24.12 24.61
C CYS A 201 2.61 -24.75 23.57
#